data_AF-A0A9Q3BBP9-F1
#
_entry.id   AF-A0A9Q3BBP9-F1
#
_cell.length_a   1.000
_cell.length_b   1.000
_cell.length_c   1.000
_cell.angle_alpha   90.00
_cell.angle_beta   90.00
_cell.angle_gamma   90.00
#
_symmetry.space_group_name_H-M   'P 1'
#
loop_
_entity.id
_entity.type
_entity.pdbx_description
1 polymer ?
#
loop_
_entity_poly.entity_id
_entity_poly.type
_entity_poly.pdbx_seq_one_letter_code
_entity_poly.pdbx_strand_id
1 'polypeptide(L)'
;MITINNIMSVFIYEIASLKSGIIINTPKYPEGNKVVVRLGRLLGDLVANHKFSGFASHSSTCFCSWCACPKANIQKLTIGRLLQMWIFKDYSQAFNDLKNEAERARMVKKSGIKWSGLNRLCYWDPVHMIPIGIMHN
;
A
#
# COMPACT_ATOMS: atom_id res chain seq x y z
N MET A 1 4.78 -20.86 -0.47
CA MET A 1 4.65 -19.79 -1.48
C MET A 1 5.24 -18.52 -0.88
N ILE A 2 6.35 -18.01 -1.43
CA ILE A 2 6.89 -16.71 -1.00
C ILE A 2 5.91 -15.65 -1.49
N THR A 3 5.25 -14.95 -0.57
CA THR A 3 4.31 -13.87 -0.94
C THR A 3 5.11 -12.61 -1.29
N ILE A 4 4.53 -11.70 -2.09
CA ILE A 4 5.17 -10.40 -2.41
C ILE A 4 5.57 -9.65 -1.13
N ASN A 5 4.78 -9.77 -0.07
CA ASN A 5 5.05 -9.21 1.25
C ASN A 5 6.35 -9.74 1.87
N ASN A 6 6.66 -11.02 1.66
CA ASN A 6 7.91 -11.61 2.17
C ASN A 6 9.13 -11.01 1.45
N ILE A 7 9.05 -10.86 0.12
CA ILE A 7 10.13 -10.24 -0.68
C ILE A 7 10.30 -8.77 -0.28
N MET A 8 9.20 -8.03 -0.18
CA MET A 8 9.20 -6.62 0.20
C MET A 8 9.73 -6.37 1.61
N SER A 9 9.57 -7.34 2.52
CA SER A 9 9.93 -7.17 3.93
C SER A 9 11.37 -6.71 4.12
N VAL A 10 12.32 -7.25 3.34
CA VAL A 10 13.75 -6.91 3.41
C VAL A 10 13.95 -5.40 3.24
N PHE A 11 13.50 -4.86 2.11
CA PHE A 11 13.62 -3.44 1.80
C PHE A 11 12.81 -2.54 2.76
N ILE A 12 11.64 -3.02 3.22
CA ILE A 12 10.82 -2.25 4.15
C ILE A 12 11.48 -2.10 5.51
N TYR A 13 12.15 -3.14 6.02
CA TYR A 13 12.92 -3.04 7.26
C TYR A 13 14.09 -2.08 7.12
N GLU A 14 14.80 -2.09 6.00
CA GLU A 14 15.88 -1.13 5.72
C GLU A 14 15.37 0.31 5.65
N ILE A 15 14.30 0.57 4.90
CA ILE A 15 13.71 1.92 4.84
C ILE A 15 13.20 2.36 6.23
N ALA A 16 12.61 1.45 7.00
CA ALA A 16 12.15 1.76 8.35
C ALA A 16 13.31 2.08 9.31
N SER A 17 14.45 1.40 9.20
CA SER A 17 15.62 1.68 10.04
C SER A 17 16.21 3.07 9.75
N LEU A 18 16.09 3.55 8.50
CA LEU A 18 16.53 4.88 8.08
C LEU A 18 15.58 6.03 8.49
N LYS A 19 14.49 5.74 9.22
CA LYS A 19 13.52 6.76 9.68
C LYS A 19 14.18 7.88 10.50
N SER A 20 15.14 7.54 11.34
CA SER A 20 15.87 8.49 12.19
C SER A 20 17.02 9.19 11.46
N GLY A 21 17.34 8.73 10.26
CA GLY A 21 18.46 9.18 9.44
C GLY A 21 19.80 8.56 9.83
N ILE A 22 20.74 8.62 8.89
CA ILE A 22 22.15 8.22 9.07
C ILE A 22 23.06 9.39 8.70
N ILE A 23 24.26 9.45 9.29
CA ILE A 23 25.26 10.43 8.90
C ILE A 23 26.09 9.84 7.75
N ILE A 24 26.20 10.57 6.65
CA ILE A 24 27.03 10.21 5.49
C ILE A 24 28.08 11.29 5.28
N ASN A 25 29.34 10.91 5.41
CA ASN A 25 30.49 11.76 5.15
C ASN A 25 30.78 11.80 3.65
N THR A 26 31.11 12.98 3.13
CA THR A 26 31.49 13.17 1.73
C THR A 26 32.68 14.13 1.66
N PRO A 27 33.47 14.16 0.58
CA PRO A 27 34.61 15.09 0.47
C PRO A 27 34.22 16.57 0.68
N LYS A 28 33.02 16.97 0.25
CA LYS A 28 32.50 18.34 0.43
C LYS A 28 31.98 18.60 1.86
N TYR A 29 31.63 17.55 2.60
CA TYR A 29 31.08 17.63 3.96
C TYR A 29 31.77 16.58 4.85
N PRO A 30 32.99 16.87 5.33
CA PRO A 30 33.80 15.93 6.10
C PRO A 30 33.20 15.59 7.48
N GLU A 31 32.44 16.51 8.08
CA GLU A 31 31.68 16.26 9.32
C GLU A 31 30.40 15.43 9.08
N GLY A 32 30.06 15.20 7.82
CA GLY A 32 28.92 14.43 7.38
C GLY A 32 27.61 15.20 7.33
N ASN A 33 26.69 14.72 6.49
CA ASN A 33 25.32 15.21 6.43
C ASN A 33 24.36 14.13 6.93
N LYS A 34 23.34 14.56 7.67
CA LYS A 34 22.24 13.68 8.04
C LYS A 34 21.36 13.42 6.82
N VAL A 35 21.27 12.16 6.42
CA VAL A 35 20.44 11.67 5.32
C VAL A 35 19.29 10.84 5.89
N VAL A 36 18.07 11.18 5.51
CA VAL A 36 16.85 10.44 5.84
C VAL A 36 16.27 9.89 4.54
N VAL A 37 15.90 8.61 4.54
CA VAL A 37 15.28 7.96 3.38
C VAL A 37 13.82 7.67 3.68
N ARG A 38 12.95 7.99 2.72
CA ARG A 38 11.52 7.67 2.76
C ARG A 38 11.06 7.17 1.40
N LEU A 39 10.16 6.20 1.40
CA LEU A 39 9.45 5.77 0.21
C LEU A 39 8.48 6.89 -0.21
N GLY A 40 8.65 7.43 -1.42
CA GLY A 40 7.83 8.54 -1.91
C GLY A 40 6.48 8.11 -2.48
N ARG A 41 6.50 7.24 -3.49
CA ARG A 41 5.30 6.76 -4.22
C ARG A 41 5.51 5.29 -4.62
N LEU A 42 4.41 4.54 -4.70
CA LEU A 42 4.41 3.23 -5.35
C LEU A 42 4.00 3.43 -6.81
N LEU A 43 4.95 3.22 -7.72
CA LEU A 43 4.73 3.33 -9.15
C LEU A 43 4.67 1.93 -9.78
N GLY A 44 3.70 1.73 -10.66
CA GLY A 44 3.46 0.46 -11.32
C GLY A 44 2.15 0.48 -12.07
N ASP A 45 1.90 -0.56 -12.86
CA ASP A 45 0.57 -0.81 -13.41
C ASP A 45 -0.44 -1.08 -12.28
N LEU A 46 -1.73 -1.09 -12.63
CA LEU A 46 -2.82 -1.30 -11.67
C LEU A 46 -2.66 -2.61 -10.89
N VAL A 47 -2.24 -3.69 -11.56
CA VAL A 47 -2.11 -5.03 -10.96
C VAL A 47 -0.96 -5.07 -9.97
N ALA A 48 0.18 -4.51 -10.33
CA ALA A 48 1.35 -4.39 -9.47
C ALA A 48 1.02 -3.52 -8.25
N ASN A 49 0.44 -2.33 -8.46
CA ASN A 49 0.08 -1.43 -7.36
C ASN A 49 -0.83 -2.12 -6.37
N HIS A 50 -1.89 -2.79 -6.84
CA HIS A 50 -2.84 -3.47 -5.96
C HIS A 50 -2.19 -4.59 -5.15
N LYS A 51 -1.32 -5.40 -5.79
CA LYS A 51 -0.58 -6.47 -5.10
C LYS A 51 0.36 -5.92 -4.02
N PHE A 52 1.08 -4.84 -4.31
CA PHE A 52 2.08 -4.26 -3.39
C PHE A 52 1.42 -3.46 -2.27
N SER A 53 0.31 -2.77 -2.54
CA SER A 53 -0.34 -1.91 -1.55
C SER A 53 -1.39 -2.60 -0.70
N GLY A 54 -1.80 -3.82 -1.06
CA GLY A 54 -2.83 -4.56 -0.34
C GLY A 54 -4.25 -4.26 -0.82
N PHE A 55 -4.45 -3.68 -2.00
CA PHE A 55 -5.79 -3.64 -2.63
C PHE A 55 -6.11 -4.98 -3.31
N ALA A 56 -7.39 -5.30 -3.39
CA ALA A 56 -7.89 -6.47 -4.11
C ALA A 56 -7.66 -6.33 -5.61
N SER A 57 -7.68 -7.46 -6.33
CA SER A 57 -7.48 -7.47 -7.79
C SER A 57 -8.47 -6.54 -8.53
N HIS A 58 -8.06 -6.02 -9.69
CA HIS A 58 -8.94 -5.34 -10.65
C HIS A 58 -10.16 -6.20 -11.05
N SER A 59 -10.07 -7.53 -10.88
CA SER A 59 -11.18 -8.45 -11.14
C SER A 59 -12.20 -8.58 -9.99
N SER A 60 -11.91 -8.04 -8.81
CA SER A 60 -12.72 -8.19 -7.60
C SER A 60 -13.95 -7.28 -7.55
N THR A 61 -14.83 -7.46 -6.55
CA THR A 61 -15.96 -6.56 -6.32
C THR A 61 -15.48 -5.14 -6.00
N CYS A 62 -14.47 -5.02 -5.13
CA CYS A 62 -13.83 -3.76 -4.75
C CYS A 62 -12.54 -3.59 -5.57
N PHE A 63 -12.72 -3.27 -6.85
CA PHE A 63 -11.65 -3.31 -7.86
C PHE A 63 -10.81 -2.04 -7.94
N CYS A 64 -11.22 -0.95 -7.28
CA CYS A 64 -10.59 0.37 -7.35
C CYS A 64 -10.04 0.75 -5.97
N SER A 65 -8.86 1.35 -5.94
CA SER A 65 -8.23 1.86 -4.72
C SER A 65 -8.82 3.19 -4.23
N TRP A 66 -9.55 3.91 -5.10
CA TRP A 66 -10.03 5.28 -4.85
C TRP A 66 -11.55 5.36 -4.67
N CYS A 67 -12.31 4.48 -5.31
CA CYS A 67 -13.77 4.49 -5.24
C CYS A 67 -14.32 3.30 -4.43
N ALA A 68 -15.45 3.51 -3.78
CA ALA A 68 -16.21 2.44 -3.12
C ALA A 68 -17.22 1.75 -4.06
N CYS A 69 -17.20 2.05 -5.36
CA CYS A 69 -18.15 1.51 -6.33
C CYS A 69 -17.91 0.01 -6.53
N PRO A 70 -18.92 -0.85 -6.31
CA PRO A 70 -18.81 -2.27 -6.66
C PRO A 70 -18.65 -2.43 -8.17
N LYS A 71 -17.87 -3.43 -8.60
CA LYS A 71 -17.66 -3.75 -10.03
C LYS A 71 -18.95 -3.93 -10.83
N ALA A 72 -19.99 -4.50 -10.22
CA ALA A 72 -21.31 -4.66 -10.85
C ALA A 72 -22.00 -3.34 -11.20
N ASN A 73 -21.55 -2.24 -10.61
CA ASN A 73 -22.08 -0.89 -10.80
C ASN A 73 -21.04 0.04 -11.43
N ILE A 74 -20.02 -0.47 -12.14
CA ILE A 74 -18.92 0.34 -12.71
C ILE A 74 -19.41 1.51 -13.57
N GLN A 75 -20.57 1.39 -14.22
CA GLN A 75 -21.24 2.45 -14.96
C GLN A 75 -21.68 3.65 -14.10
N LYS A 76 -21.74 3.48 -12.77
CA LYS A 76 -22.03 4.52 -11.77
C LYS A 76 -20.75 5.05 -11.11
N LEU A 77 -19.57 4.75 -11.69
CA LEU A 77 -18.30 5.27 -11.19
C LEU A 77 -18.37 6.80 -11.18
N THR A 78 -18.20 7.36 -10.00
CA THR A 78 -18.02 8.79 -9.80
C THR A 78 -16.70 8.98 -9.06
N ILE A 79 -16.10 10.17 -9.18
CA ILE A 79 -15.00 10.55 -8.31
C ILE A 79 -15.60 10.66 -6.89
N GLY A 80 -15.52 9.56 -6.16
CA GLY A 80 -16.03 9.44 -4.81
C GLY A 80 -15.07 10.05 -3.80
N ARG A 81 -15.53 10.15 -2.56
CA ARG A 81 -14.66 10.46 -1.43
C ARG A 81 -13.60 9.36 -1.32
N LEU A 82 -12.34 9.75 -1.35
CA LEU A 82 -11.22 8.84 -1.13
C LEU A 82 -11.33 8.20 0.26
N LEU A 83 -10.99 6.91 0.32
CA LEU A 83 -10.85 6.17 1.57
C LEU A 83 -9.87 6.92 2.49
N GLN A 84 -10.15 7.00 3.79
CA GLN A 84 -9.19 7.59 4.73
C GLN A 84 -8.10 6.57 5.06
N MET A 85 -6.85 7.01 5.19
CA MET A 85 -5.70 6.15 5.48
C MET A 85 -5.93 5.27 6.73
N TRP A 86 -6.50 5.82 7.80
CA TRP A 86 -6.73 5.05 9.03
C TRP A 86 -7.74 3.91 8.79
N ILE A 87 -8.81 4.13 8.02
CA ILE A 87 -9.80 3.10 7.69
C ILE A 87 -9.12 1.98 6.90
N PHE A 88 -8.25 2.34 5.95
CA PHE A 88 -7.47 1.34 5.22
C PHE A 88 -6.59 0.51 6.16
N LYS A 89 -5.86 1.17 7.08
CA LYS A 89 -4.97 0.50 8.02
C LYS A 89 -5.74 -0.40 8.99
N ASP A 90 -6.91 0.01 9.46
CA ASP A 90 -7.78 -0.80 10.32
C ASP A 90 -8.23 -2.07 9.61
N TYR A 91 -8.74 -1.96 8.38
CA TYR A 91 -9.09 -3.15 7.57
C TYR A 91 -7.88 -4.01 7.26
N SER A 92 -6.74 -3.41 6.96
CA SER A 92 -5.53 -4.15 6.66
C SER A 92 -5.00 -4.90 7.88
N GLN A 93 -5.07 -4.31 9.07
CA GLN A 93 -4.65 -4.94 10.31
C GLN A 93 -5.60 -6.06 10.68
N ALA A 94 -6.92 -5.81 10.64
CA ALA A 94 -7.90 -6.84 10.88
C ALA A 94 -7.75 -8.02 9.90
N PHE A 95 -7.39 -7.79 8.63
CA PHE A 95 -7.03 -8.89 7.70
C PHE A 95 -5.81 -9.69 8.18
N ASN A 96 -4.78 -9.00 8.67
CA ASN A 96 -3.54 -9.62 9.12
C ASN A 96 -3.75 -10.48 10.37
N ASP A 97 -4.68 -10.09 11.24
CA ASP A 97 -5.01 -10.77 12.49
C ASP A 97 -5.86 -12.04 12.28
N LEU A 98 -6.52 -12.17 11.12
CA LEU A 98 -7.25 -13.38 10.76
C LEU A 98 -6.31 -14.56 10.56
N LYS A 99 -6.66 -15.70 11.16
CA LYS A 99 -5.87 -16.95 11.10
C LYS A 99 -6.33 -17.89 9.99
N ASN A 100 -7.58 -17.76 9.55
CA ASN A 100 -8.18 -18.64 8.54
C ASN A 100 -8.25 -17.96 7.17
N GLU A 101 -7.83 -18.69 6.13
CA GLU A 101 -7.89 -18.22 4.75
C GLU A 101 -9.32 -17.97 4.26
N ALA A 102 -10.30 -18.74 4.75
CA ALA A 102 -11.71 -18.52 4.41
C ALA A 102 -12.24 -17.19 4.97
N GLU A 103 -11.77 -16.77 6.14
CA GLU A 103 -12.13 -15.47 6.73
C GLU A 103 -11.43 -14.33 5.99
N ARG A 104 -10.15 -14.50 5.66
CA ARG A 104 -9.39 -13.56 4.83
C ARG A 104 -10.07 -13.34 3.48
N ALA A 105 -10.48 -14.41 2.80
CA ALA A 105 -11.19 -14.31 1.53
C ALA A 105 -12.53 -13.56 1.66
N ARG A 106 -13.31 -13.83 2.72
CA ARG A 106 -14.55 -13.10 3.00
C ARG A 106 -14.30 -11.61 3.28
N MET A 107 -13.27 -11.31 4.05
CA MET A 107 -12.90 -9.94 4.36
C MET A 107 -12.49 -9.17 3.11
N VAL A 108 -11.63 -9.74 2.27
CA VAL A 108 -11.22 -9.13 0.99
C VAL A 108 -12.40 -8.92 0.08
N LYS A 109 -13.35 -9.86 0.02
CA LYS A 109 -14.58 -9.71 -0.77
C LYS A 109 -15.43 -8.53 -0.28
N LYS A 110 -15.41 -8.25 1.02
CA LYS A 110 -16.19 -7.16 1.66
C LYS A 110 -15.50 -5.80 1.57
N SER A 111 -14.20 -5.73 1.88
CA SER A 111 -13.46 -4.46 2.00
C SER A 111 -12.58 -4.14 0.80
N GLY A 112 -12.20 -5.14 0.00
CA GLY A 112 -11.18 -4.98 -1.04
C GLY A 112 -9.76 -4.82 -0.49
N ILE A 113 -9.52 -5.11 0.78
CA ILE A 113 -8.24 -4.79 1.46
C ILE A 113 -7.60 -6.06 2.03
N LYS A 114 -6.27 -6.12 1.90
CA LYS A 114 -5.36 -7.15 2.40
C LYS A 114 -4.19 -6.49 3.14
N TRP A 115 -3.41 -7.30 3.84
CA TRP A 115 -2.14 -6.86 4.41
C TRP A 115 -1.09 -6.52 3.35
N SER A 116 -0.44 -5.37 3.52
CA SER A 116 0.78 -4.99 2.82
C SER A 116 1.90 -4.71 3.82
N GLY A 117 3.11 -5.19 3.52
CA GLY A 117 4.32 -4.85 4.27
C GLY A 117 4.58 -3.34 4.34
N LEU A 118 4.10 -2.56 3.38
CA LEU A 118 4.22 -1.09 3.38
C LEU A 118 3.58 -0.45 4.62
N ASN A 119 2.58 -1.09 5.24
CA ASN A 119 1.94 -0.59 6.45
C ASN A 119 2.87 -0.53 7.67
N ARG A 120 4.06 -1.13 7.60
CA ARG A 120 5.12 -0.97 8.61
C ARG A 120 5.74 0.43 8.61
N LEU A 121 5.65 1.14 7.49
CA LEU A 121 6.11 2.53 7.39
C LEU A 121 5.02 3.44 7.97
N CYS A 122 5.31 4.12 9.08
CA CYS A 122 4.31 4.91 9.80
C CYS A 122 3.68 6.03 8.94
N TYR A 123 4.44 6.57 7.97
CA TYR A 123 4.00 7.62 7.05
C TYR A 123 3.34 7.08 5.78
N TRP A 124 3.30 5.76 5.56
CA TRP A 124 2.71 5.19 4.36
C TRP A 124 1.20 5.43 4.33
N ASP A 125 0.75 6.04 3.24
CA ASP A 125 -0.64 6.30 2.92
C ASP A 125 -0.97 5.71 1.54
N PRO A 126 -1.57 4.52 1.46
CA PRO A 126 -1.85 3.86 0.19
C PRO A 126 -2.91 4.58 -0.66
N VAL A 127 -3.67 5.50 -0.07
CA VAL A 127 -4.69 6.27 -0.79
C VAL A 127 -4.03 7.42 -1.54
N HIS A 128 -3.11 8.12 -0.87
CA HIS A 128 -2.47 9.30 -1.43
C HIS A 128 -1.13 9.03 -2.09
N MET A 129 -0.44 7.91 -1.81
CA MET A 129 0.91 7.62 -2.30
C MET A 129 0.93 6.64 -3.49
N ILE A 130 -0.23 6.23 -3.98
CA ILE A 130 -0.38 5.43 -5.20
C ILE A 130 -1.06 6.32 -6.24
N PRO A 131 -0.38 6.69 -7.35
CA PRO A 131 -1.03 7.40 -8.42
C PRO A 131 -2.08 6.51 -9.09
N ILE A 132 -3.17 7.13 -9.54
CA ILE A 132 -4.04 6.49 -10.53
C ILE A 132 -3.18 6.20 -11.76
N GLY A 133 -3.08 4.93 -12.14
CA GLY A 133 -2.47 4.57 -13.42
C GLY A 133 -3.28 5.16 -14.57
N ILE A 134 -2.60 5.54 -15.65
CA ILE A 134 -3.13 6.16 -16.88
C ILE A 134 -4.34 5.40 -17.49
N MET A 135 -4.58 4.16 -17.06
CA MET A 135 -5.76 3.35 -17.40
C MET A 135 -7.12 3.89 -16.89
N HIS A 136 -7.16 5.10 -16.32
CA HIS A 136 -8.40 5.86 -16.02
C HIS A 136 -8.52 7.15 -16.84
N ASN A 137 -7.58 7.43 -17.75
CA ASN A 137 -7.68 8.50 -18.73
C ASN A 137 -8.28 7.97 -20.03
#